data_AF-A0A2H6NJJ2-F1
#
_entry.id   AF-A0A2H6NJJ2-F1
#
_cell.length_a   1.000
_cell.length_b   1.000
_cell.length_c   1.000
_cell.angle_alpha   90.00
_cell.angle_beta   90.00
_cell.angle_gamma   90.00
#
_symmetry.space_group_name_H-M   'P 1'
#
loop_
_entity.id
_entity.type
_entity.pdbx_description
1 polymer ?
#
loop_
_entity_poly.entity_id
_entity_poly.type
_entity_poly.pdbx_seq_one_letter_code
_entity_poly.pdbx_strand_id
1 'polypeptide(L)'
;VIWFCLLQYMLERTQDSDENVALEACEFWLTLAEQPICKEVLSSPLVQLIPILVKGMKYSEIDIILLKGDVEEDEAIPDSEQDIKPRFHKSRTVTLQHEEERLQDEEDGEDEDDDDDTLSDWNLRKCSAAALDVLANVFRDELLPHLLPLLKGLLFHPEWVIKESGILVLGAIAEGCMQGMVPYLPELIPHLIQCLSDKKALVRSIACWTLSRYAHWVVSQPPDMYLKPLMTELLKRILDSNK
;
A
#
# COMPACT_ATOMS: atom_id res chain seq x y z
N VAL A 1 8.96 30.59 -10.60
CA VAL A 1 7.70 31.02 -11.27
C VAL A 1 7.10 29.89 -12.11
N ILE A 2 7.83 29.29 -13.06
CA ILE A 2 7.30 28.21 -13.92
C ILE A 2 6.88 26.98 -13.11
N TRP A 3 7.76 26.45 -12.25
CA TRP A 3 7.44 25.31 -11.36
C TRP A 3 6.24 25.58 -10.48
N PHE A 4 6.14 26.77 -9.88
CA PHE A 4 5.02 27.12 -9.01
C PHE A 4 3.67 27.00 -9.73
N CYS A 5 3.54 27.60 -10.92
CA CYS A 5 2.30 27.52 -11.69
C CYS A 5 1.97 26.09 -12.13
N LEU A 6 2.99 25.31 -12.52
CA LEU A 6 2.80 23.92 -12.92
C LEU A 6 2.32 23.07 -11.74
N LEU A 7 2.99 23.14 -10.59
CA LEU A 7 2.62 22.37 -9.40
C LEU A 7 1.21 22.74 -8.92
N GLN A 8 0.86 24.02 -8.91
CA GLN A 8 -0.48 24.46 -8.56
C GLN A 8 -1.53 23.91 -9.54
N TYR A 9 -1.26 23.97 -10.84
CA TYR A 9 -2.15 23.38 -11.85
C TYR A 9 -2.32 21.87 -11.66
N MET A 10 -1.23 21.13 -11.41
CA MET A 10 -1.30 19.69 -11.20
C MET A 10 -2.03 19.34 -9.90
N LEU A 11 -1.87 20.12 -8.82
CA LEU A 11 -2.62 19.92 -7.56
C LEU A 11 -4.12 20.09 -7.78
N GLU A 12 -4.53 21.04 -8.62
CA GLU A 12 -5.93 21.22 -8.99
C GLU A 12 -6.44 20.09 -9.88
N ARG A 13 -5.67 19.68 -10.90
CA ARG A 13 -6.07 18.60 -11.82
C ARG A 13 -6.09 17.23 -11.16
N THR A 14 -5.25 16.96 -10.16
CA THR A 14 -5.31 15.71 -9.37
C THR A 14 -6.62 15.58 -8.58
N GLN A 15 -7.33 16.69 -8.38
CA GLN A 15 -8.63 16.74 -7.70
C GLN A 15 -9.79 16.96 -8.69
N ASP A 16 -9.57 16.75 -9.99
CA ASP A 16 -10.61 16.90 -10.99
C ASP A 16 -11.74 15.88 -10.75
N SER A 17 -12.94 16.23 -11.22
CA SER A 17 -14.10 15.35 -11.13
C SER A 17 -14.05 14.20 -12.15
N ASP A 18 -13.32 14.38 -13.24
CA ASP A 18 -13.04 13.31 -14.19
C ASP A 18 -11.86 12.48 -13.68
N GLU A 19 -12.13 11.21 -13.34
CA GLU A 19 -11.14 10.29 -12.78
C GLU A 19 -9.95 10.06 -13.73
N ASN A 20 -10.16 10.12 -15.05
CA ASN A 20 -9.05 9.98 -16.00
C ASN A 20 -8.12 11.20 -15.93
N VAL A 21 -8.69 12.40 -15.85
CA VAL A 21 -7.89 13.64 -15.69
C VAL A 21 -7.15 13.63 -14.36
N ALA A 22 -7.82 13.20 -13.28
CA ALA A 22 -7.21 13.08 -11.97
C ALA A 22 -6.08 12.05 -11.95
N LEU A 23 -6.25 10.90 -12.62
CA LEU A 23 -5.24 9.85 -12.74
C LEU A 23 -3.99 10.34 -13.48
N GLU A 24 -4.16 10.89 -14.68
CA GLU A 24 -3.05 11.44 -15.49
C GLU A 24 -2.32 12.57 -14.74
N ALA A 25 -3.06 13.41 -14.02
CA ALA A 25 -2.45 14.42 -13.16
C ALA A 25 -1.75 13.83 -11.93
N CYS A 26 -2.21 12.69 -11.42
CA CYS A 26 -1.58 11.99 -10.30
C CYS A 26 -0.26 11.32 -10.71
N GLU A 27 -0.18 10.77 -11.92
CA GLU A 27 1.03 10.14 -12.47
C GLU A 27 2.21 11.11 -12.58
N PHE A 28 1.91 12.40 -12.73
CA PHE A 28 2.92 13.45 -12.65
C PHE A 28 3.65 13.44 -11.31
N TRP A 29 2.98 13.19 -10.19
CA TRP A 29 3.63 13.14 -8.88
C TRP A 29 4.54 11.93 -8.75
N LEU A 30 4.09 10.78 -9.25
CA LEU A 30 4.89 9.55 -9.29
C LEU A 30 6.18 9.78 -10.10
N THR A 31 6.04 10.30 -11.31
CA THR A 31 7.17 10.60 -12.20
C THR A 31 8.09 11.68 -11.62
N LEU A 32 7.53 12.73 -11.01
CA LEU A 32 8.31 13.80 -10.39
C LEU A 32 9.09 13.29 -9.17
N ALA A 33 8.53 12.35 -8.41
CA ALA A 33 9.15 11.81 -7.22
C ALA A 33 10.46 11.07 -7.51
N GLU A 34 10.60 10.47 -8.69
CA GLU A 34 11.82 9.81 -9.16
C GLU A 34 12.91 10.80 -9.61
N GLN A 35 12.57 12.08 -9.81
CA GLN A 35 13.54 13.07 -10.29
C GLN A 35 14.42 13.59 -9.14
N PRO A 36 15.73 13.82 -9.37
CA PRO A 36 16.62 14.38 -8.34
C PRO A 36 16.18 15.74 -7.79
N ILE A 37 15.41 16.51 -8.58
CA ILE A 37 14.90 17.83 -8.21
C ILE A 37 13.64 17.76 -7.32
N CYS A 38 13.06 16.57 -7.11
CA CYS A 38 11.81 16.35 -6.39
C CYS A 38 11.77 17.10 -5.06
N LYS A 39 12.76 16.87 -4.20
CA LYS A 39 12.79 17.43 -2.85
C LYS A 39 12.82 18.96 -2.86
N GLU A 40 13.57 19.58 -3.77
CA GLU A 40 13.63 21.04 -3.92
C GLU A 40 12.29 21.62 -4.37
N VAL A 41 11.68 21.00 -5.38
CA VAL A 41 10.44 21.49 -6.01
C VAL A 41 9.21 21.25 -5.12
N LEU A 42 9.14 20.10 -4.45
CA LEU A 42 7.97 19.70 -3.66
C LEU A 42 7.99 20.15 -2.21
N SER A 43 9.12 20.58 -1.64
CA SER A 43 9.21 21.02 -0.23
C SER A 43 8.12 22.01 0.19
N SER A 44 7.73 22.94 -0.69
CA SER A 44 6.67 23.92 -0.40
C SER A 44 5.24 23.38 -0.60
N PRO A 45 4.88 22.76 -1.74
CA PRO A 45 3.53 22.22 -1.95
C PRO A 45 3.24 20.91 -1.21
N LEU A 46 4.24 20.24 -0.61
CA LEU A 46 4.10 18.93 0.02
C LEU A 46 2.93 18.85 1.01
N VAL A 47 2.74 19.89 1.83
CA VAL A 47 1.66 19.97 2.82
C VAL A 47 0.26 19.97 2.19
N GLN A 48 0.14 20.43 0.93
CA GLN A 48 -1.12 20.40 0.18
C GLN A 48 -1.27 19.10 -0.60
N LEU A 49 -0.17 18.55 -1.12
CA LEU A 49 -0.17 17.32 -1.90
C LEU A 49 -0.55 16.09 -1.07
N ILE A 50 0.00 15.96 0.14
CA ILE A 50 -0.23 14.78 0.99
C ILE A 50 -1.72 14.50 1.25
N PRO A 51 -2.53 15.47 1.71
CA PRO A 51 -3.97 15.26 1.87
C PRO A 51 -4.69 14.85 0.57
N ILE A 52 -4.22 15.31 -0.58
CA ILE A 52 -4.81 14.99 -1.89
C ILE A 52 -4.54 13.53 -2.25
N LEU A 53 -3.28 13.08 -2.15
CA LEU A 53 -2.92 11.68 -2.40
C LEU A 53 -3.65 10.75 -1.43
N VAL A 54 -3.64 11.08 -0.13
CA VAL A 54 -4.35 10.29 0.90
C VAL A 54 -5.85 10.20 0.62
N LYS A 55 -6.47 11.26 0.06
CA LYS A 55 -7.87 11.22 -0.38
C LYS A 55 -8.07 10.32 -1.60
N GLY A 56 -7.15 10.40 -2.58
CA GLY A 56 -7.17 9.57 -3.79
C GLY A 56 -7.00 8.08 -3.52
N MET A 57 -6.40 7.72 -2.38
CA MET A 57 -6.24 6.33 -1.93
C MET A 57 -7.53 5.67 -1.42
N LYS A 58 -8.68 6.35 -1.39
CA LYS A 58 -9.97 5.70 -1.06
C LYS A 58 -10.51 4.94 -2.27
N TYR A 59 -11.18 3.81 -2.05
CA TYR A 59 -11.91 3.15 -3.12
C TYR A 59 -12.99 4.08 -3.69
N SER A 60 -13.12 4.12 -5.01
CA SER A 60 -14.24 4.78 -5.67
C SER A 60 -15.54 4.00 -5.41
N GLU A 61 -16.70 4.65 -5.59
CA GLU A 61 -17.99 3.93 -5.48
C GLU A 61 -18.10 2.80 -6.50
N ILE A 62 -17.50 2.99 -7.70
CA ILE A 62 -17.48 2.01 -8.77
C ILE A 62 -16.62 0.81 -8.37
N ASP A 63 -15.41 1.03 -7.84
CA ASP A 63 -14.55 -0.04 -7.34
C ASP A 63 -15.26 -0.81 -6.22
N ILE A 64 -15.93 -0.11 -5.30
CA ILE A 64 -16.69 -0.76 -4.23
C ILE A 64 -17.83 -1.61 -4.80
N ILE A 65 -18.49 -1.19 -5.88
CA ILE A 65 -19.57 -1.96 -6.52
C ILE A 65 -19.01 -3.19 -7.22
N LEU A 66 -17.91 -3.04 -7.96
CA LEU A 66 -17.24 -4.15 -8.64
C LEU A 66 -16.72 -5.16 -7.62
N LEU A 67 -16.07 -4.70 -6.55
CA LEU A 67 -15.60 -5.50 -5.43
C LEU A 67 -16.75 -6.04 -4.55
N LYS A 68 -17.93 -5.43 -4.51
CA LYS A 68 -19.12 -6.02 -3.86
C LYS A 68 -19.73 -7.18 -4.67
N GLY A 69 -19.23 -7.41 -5.89
CA GLY A 69 -19.34 -8.70 -6.55
C GLY A 69 -18.66 -9.81 -5.73
N ASP A 70 -17.64 -9.48 -4.91
CA ASP A 70 -17.10 -10.37 -3.89
C ASP A 70 -18.11 -10.50 -2.76
N VAL A 71 -18.61 -11.72 -2.64
CA VAL A 71 -19.37 -12.15 -1.48
C VAL A 71 -18.37 -12.23 -0.32
N GLU A 72 -18.69 -11.64 0.85
CA GLU A 72 -17.83 -11.74 2.05
C GLU A 72 -17.58 -13.21 2.49
N GLU A 73 -18.36 -14.14 1.92
CA GLU A 73 -18.26 -15.59 2.07
C GLU A 73 -18.43 -16.26 0.68
N ASP A 74 -17.35 -16.39 -0.08
CA ASP A 74 -17.30 -17.06 -1.39
C ASP A 74 -16.42 -18.34 -1.39
N GLU A 75 -15.93 -18.80 -0.23
CA GLU A 75 -15.17 -20.04 -0.06
C GLU A 75 -15.81 -21.26 -0.76
N ALA A 76 -17.15 -21.34 -0.74
CA ALA A 76 -17.91 -22.45 -1.32
C ALA A 76 -18.23 -22.28 -2.82
N ILE A 77 -17.92 -21.12 -3.41
CA ILE A 77 -18.17 -20.82 -4.82
C ILE A 77 -16.97 -21.34 -5.63
N PRO A 78 -17.15 -22.25 -6.61
CA PRO A 78 -16.05 -22.71 -7.46
C PRO A 78 -15.47 -21.57 -8.30
N ASP A 79 -14.14 -21.52 -8.41
CA ASP A 79 -13.45 -20.53 -9.24
C ASP A 79 -13.79 -20.74 -10.73
N SER A 80 -13.89 -19.65 -11.51
CA SER A 80 -14.12 -19.75 -12.95
C SER A 80 -12.87 -20.24 -13.66
N GLU A 81 -13.00 -21.02 -14.73
CA GLU A 81 -11.87 -21.38 -15.60
C GLU A 81 -11.18 -20.15 -16.20
N GLN A 82 -11.90 -19.02 -16.31
CA GLN A 82 -11.36 -17.74 -16.78
C GLN A 82 -10.48 -17.03 -15.74
N ASP A 83 -10.60 -17.38 -14.46
CA ASP A 83 -9.84 -16.76 -13.35
C ASP A 83 -8.49 -17.48 -13.13
N ILE A 84 -8.30 -18.66 -13.73
CA ILE A 84 -7.08 -19.46 -13.58
C ILE A 84 -6.01 -18.95 -14.56
N LYS A 85 -5.07 -18.15 -14.06
CA LYS A 85 -3.91 -17.68 -14.86
C LYS A 85 -3.04 -18.86 -15.33
N PRO A 86 -2.60 -18.89 -16.61
CA PRO A 86 -1.69 -19.92 -17.09
C PRO A 86 -0.35 -19.93 -16.34
N ARG A 87 0.05 -21.06 -15.76
CA ARG A 87 1.36 -21.22 -15.10
C ARG A 87 2.29 -22.08 -15.95
N PHE A 88 3.47 -21.54 -16.28
CA PHE A 88 4.51 -22.25 -17.03
C PHE A 88 5.61 -22.75 -16.09
N HIS A 89 6.03 -24.00 -16.27
CA HIS A 89 7.14 -24.57 -15.50
C HIS A 89 8.49 -23.97 -15.94
N LYS A 90 9.14 -23.21 -15.06
CA LYS A 90 10.52 -22.74 -15.27
C LYS A 90 11.50 -23.87 -14.89
N SER A 91 12.39 -24.26 -15.81
CA SER A 91 13.42 -25.28 -15.55
C SER A 91 14.51 -24.73 -14.63
N ARG A 92 14.92 -25.52 -13.62
CA ARG A 92 15.94 -25.10 -12.65
C ARG A 92 17.31 -24.94 -13.33
N THR A 93 17.76 -23.71 -13.52
CA THR A 93 19.14 -23.42 -13.92
C THR A 93 20.05 -23.64 -12.71
N VAL A 94 21.01 -24.56 -12.81
CA VAL A 94 22.01 -24.77 -11.75
C VAL A 94 23.06 -23.69 -11.85
N THR A 95 22.92 -22.62 -11.07
CA THR A 95 24.02 -21.69 -10.77
C THR A 95 24.91 -22.36 -9.72
N LEU A 96 26.20 -22.52 -10.03
CA LEU A 96 27.19 -23.04 -9.09
C LEU A 96 27.34 -22.04 -7.94
N GLN A 97 26.99 -22.47 -6.73
CA GLN A 97 27.21 -21.75 -5.49
C GLN A 97 28.72 -21.69 -5.23
N HIS A 98 29.33 -20.52 -5.42
CA HIS A 98 30.53 -20.17 -4.67
C HIS A 98 30.08 -19.43 -3.42
N GLU A 99 30.35 -20.06 -2.28
CA GLU A 99 30.12 -19.54 -0.94
C GLU A 99 30.93 -18.23 -0.73
N GLU A 100 30.28 -17.27 -0.07
CA GLU A 100 30.81 -16.07 0.61
C GLU A 100 30.61 -14.66 0.02
N GLU A 101 30.04 -14.43 -1.17
CA GLU A 101 29.73 -13.05 -1.64
C GLU A 101 28.35 -12.85 -2.32
N ARG A 102 27.32 -13.66 -1.99
CA ARG A 102 25.94 -13.46 -2.51
C ARG A 102 24.92 -13.19 -1.41
N LEU A 103 24.89 -11.97 -0.90
CA LEU A 103 23.75 -11.47 -0.11
C LEU A 103 23.09 -10.23 -0.73
N GLN A 104 23.36 -9.90 -2.00
CA GLN A 104 22.81 -8.67 -2.60
C GLN A 104 22.30 -8.76 -4.04
N ASP A 105 22.39 -9.88 -4.77
CA ASP A 105 22.09 -9.88 -6.23
C ASP A 105 21.19 -11.05 -6.72
N GLU A 106 20.56 -11.84 -5.84
CA GLU A 106 19.67 -12.96 -6.27
C GLU A 106 18.24 -12.90 -5.74
N GLU A 107 17.78 -11.78 -5.17
CA GLU A 107 16.37 -11.58 -4.78
C GLU A 107 15.59 -10.64 -5.74
N ASP A 108 16.23 -10.03 -6.73
CA ASP A 108 15.60 -9.03 -7.61
C ASP A 108 14.93 -9.61 -8.88
N GLY A 109 14.74 -10.94 -8.97
CA GLY A 109 14.30 -11.58 -10.22
C GLY A 109 13.15 -12.59 -10.13
N GLU A 110 12.55 -12.81 -8.95
CA GLU A 110 11.52 -13.85 -8.77
C GLU A 110 10.09 -13.34 -8.55
N ASP A 111 9.87 -12.02 -8.48
CA ASP A 111 8.55 -11.44 -8.16
C ASP A 111 7.92 -10.54 -9.26
N GLU A 112 8.56 -10.38 -10.43
CA GLU A 112 8.05 -9.48 -11.49
C GLU A 112 6.86 -10.04 -12.31
N ASP A 113 6.43 -11.29 -12.08
CA ASP A 113 5.40 -11.95 -12.92
C ASP A 113 3.99 -12.04 -12.26
N ASP A 114 3.76 -11.47 -11.06
CA ASP A 114 2.46 -11.55 -10.36
C ASP A 114 1.59 -10.27 -10.50
N ASP A 115 2.10 -9.23 -11.15
CA ASP A 115 1.41 -7.94 -11.34
C ASP A 115 0.44 -7.89 -12.54
N ASP A 116 0.33 -8.96 -13.33
CA ASP A 116 -0.63 -9.01 -14.46
C ASP A 116 -2.02 -9.44 -13.97
N ASP A 117 -2.56 -8.64 -13.06
CA ASP A 117 -3.97 -8.65 -12.67
C ASP A 117 -4.78 -7.91 -13.73
N THR A 118 -4.97 -8.57 -14.88
CA THR A 118 -5.72 -8.09 -16.05
C THR A 118 -7.19 -7.73 -15.78
N LEU A 119 -7.64 -7.72 -14.52
CA LEU A 119 -8.97 -7.26 -14.10
C LEU A 119 -8.93 -6.12 -13.04
N SER A 120 -7.77 -5.67 -12.59
CA SER A 120 -7.65 -4.48 -11.75
C SER A 120 -6.89 -3.40 -12.52
N ASP A 121 -7.59 -2.74 -13.44
CA ASP A 121 -7.06 -1.62 -14.22
C ASP A 121 -6.32 -0.61 -13.31
N TRP A 122 -5.18 -0.11 -13.79
CA TRP A 122 -4.44 0.97 -13.13
C TRP A 122 -5.37 2.17 -12.92
N ASN A 123 -5.52 2.62 -11.67
CA ASN A 123 -6.51 3.61 -11.29
C ASN A 123 -5.94 4.67 -10.32
N LEU A 124 -6.72 5.72 -10.05
CA LEU A 124 -6.30 6.84 -9.21
C LEU A 124 -5.87 6.39 -7.81
N ARG A 125 -6.51 5.36 -7.25
CA ARG A 125 -6.18 4.79 -5.95
C ARG A 125 -4.79 4.17 -5.94
N LYS A 126 -4.49 3.31 -6.91
CA LYS A 126 -3.16 2.68 -7.06
C LYS A 126 -2.08 3.74 -7.31
N CYS A 127 -2.34 4.67 -8.21
CA CYS A 127 -1.42 5.76 -8.54
C CYS A 127 -1.13 6.65 -7.32
N SER A 128 -2.16 7.00 -6.53
CA SER A 128 -1.98 7.80 -5.31
C SER A 128 -1.14 7.07 -4.26
N ALA A 129 -1.36 5.76 -4.10
CA ALA A 129 -0.58 4.93 -3.17
C ALA A 129 0.89 4.80 -3.60
N ALA A 130 1.12 4.52 -4.88
CA ALA A 130 2.47 4.43 -5.46
C ALA A 130 3.21 5.77 -5.34
N ALA A 131 2.55 6.88 -5.68
CA ALA A 131 3.14 8.21 -5.54
C ALA A 131 3.51 8.51 -4.08
N LEU A 132 2.66 8.14 -3.12
CA LEU A 132 2.94 8.34 -1.70
C LEU A 132 4.11 7.46 -1.20
N ASP A 133 4.24 6.23 -1.67
CA ASP A 133 5.34 5.33 -1.33
C ASP A 133 6.70 5.87 -1.81
N VAL A 134 6.78 6.30 -3.08
CA VAL A 134 7.99 6.92 -3.62
C VAL A 134 8.31 8.21 -2.86
N LEU A 135 7.31 9.05 -2.56
CA LEU A 135 7.51 10.26 -1.76
C LEU A 135 7.99 9.95 -0.33
N ALA A 136 7.51 8.87 0.30
CA ALA A 136 8.01 8.42 1.59
C ALA A 136 9.49 8.05 1.52
N ASN A 137 9.94 7.44 0.42
CA ASN A 137 11.35 7.13 0.19
C ASN A 137 12.22 8.36 -0.08
N VAL A 138 11.66 9.41 -0.69
CA VAL A 138 12.36 10.68 -0.95
C VAL A 138 12.46 11.56 0.31
N PHE A 139 11.35 11.75 1.03
CA PHE A 139 11.27 12.66 2.16
C PHE A 139 11.59 11.99 3.50
N ARG A 140 11.50 10.66 3.58
CA ARG A 140 11.71 9.88 4.81
C ARG A 140 10.84 10.43 5.94
N ASP A 141 11.38 10.49 7.16
CA ASP A 141 10.68 10.95 8.35
C ASP A 141 10.19 12.42 8.27
N GLU A 142 10.67 13.24 7.32
CA GLU A 142 10.16 14.60 7.08
C GLU A 142 8.70 14.59 6.61
N LEU A 143 8.20 13.47 6.09
CA LEU A 143 6.81 13.30 5.66
C LEU A 143 5.84 13.13 6.84
N LEU A 144 6.33 12.60 7.97
CA LEU A 144 5.49 12.18 9.10
C LEU A 144 4.70 13.31 9.78
N PRO A 145 5.26 14.53 10.01
CA PRO A 145 4.50 15.63 10.61
C PRO A 145 3.23 16.01 9.83
N HIS A 146 3.22 15.74 8.52
CA HIS A 146 2.09 16.02 7.64
C HIS A 146 1.09 14.85 7.58
N LEU A 147 1.58 13.61 7.68
CA LEU A 147 0.77 12.39 7.60
C LEU A 147 0.12 11.98 8.91
N LEU A 148 0.84 12.04 10.04
CA LEU A 148 0.36 11.55 11.34
C LEU A 148 -0.98 12.19 11.77
N PRO A 149 -1.23 13.51 11.59
CA PRO A 149 -2.52 14.10 11.89
C PRO A 149 -3.67 13.51 11.07
N LEU A 150 -3.42 13.15 9.81
CA LEU A 150 -4.41 12.51 8.92
C LEU A 150 -4.65 11.06 9.35
N LEU A 151 -3.58 10.29 9.53
CA LEU A 151 -3.64 8.87 9.91
C LEU A 151 -4.49 8.64 11.17
N LYS A 152 -4.35 9.50 12.19
CA LYS A 152 -5.16 9.40 13.41
C LYS A 152 -6.66 9.50 13.16
N GLY A 153 -7.08 10.34 12.21
CA GLY A 153 -8.48 10.47 11.81
C GLY A 153 -8.99 9.31 10.94
N LEU A 154 -8.07 8.63 10.23
CA LEU A 154 -8.41 7.55 9.30
C LEU A 154 -8.47 6.19 10.00
N LEU A 155 -7.43 5.79 10.73
CA LEU A 155 -7.23 4.43 11.28
C LEU A 155 -8.32 3.95 12.24
N PHE A 156 -9.01 4.90 12.88
CA PHE A 156 -10.07 4.63 13.87
C PHE A 156 -11.44 5.09 13.40
N HIS A 157 -11.57 5.46 12.11
CA HIS A 157 -12.84 5.91 11.57
C HIS A 157 -13.88 4.76 11.57
N PRO A 158 -15.15 5.02 11.94
CA PRO A 158 -16.18 3.98 11.98
C PRO A 158 -16.56 3.45 10.59
N GLU A 159 -16.42 4.29 9.56
CA GLU A 159 -16.65 3.90 8.17
C GLU A 159 -15.44 3.15 7.60
N TRP A 160 -15.69 1.92 7.12
CA TRP A 160 -14.64 1.00 6.70
C TRP A 160 -13.81 1.53 5.54
N VAL A 161 -14.40 2.24 4.56
CA VAL A 161 -13.67 2.80 3.40
C VAL A 161 -12.58 3.78 3.84
N ILE A 162 -12.90 4.59 4.86
CA ILE A 162 -11.96 5.57 5.42
C ILE A 162 -10.90 4.86 6.25
N LYS A 163 -11.31 3.89 7.08
CA LYS A 163 -10.38 3.07 7.87
C LYS A 163 -9.38 2.33 6.99
N GLU A 164 -9.89 1.63 5.98
CA GLU A 164 -9.16 0.88 4.97
C GLU A 164 -8.11 1.77 4.29
N SER A 165 -8.50 2.96 3.81
CA SER A 165 -7.54 3.91 3.21
C SER A 165 -6.44 4.34 4.19
N GLY A 166 -6.76 4.46 5.48
CA GLY A 166 -5.78 4.76 6.52
C GLY A 166 -4.76 3.64 6.74
N ILE A 167 -5.23 2.38 6.67
CA ILE A 167 -4.37 1.19 6.76
C ILE A 167 -3.47 1.12 5.52
N LEU A 168 -4.01 1.34 4.31
CA LEU A 168 -3.23 1.44 3.08
C LEU A 168 -2.14 2.52 3.17
N VAL A 169 -2.47 3.73 3.63
CA VAL A 169 -1.48 4.81 3.84
C VAL A 169 -0.38 4.37 4.80
N LEU A 170 -0.75 3.70 5.89
CA LEU A 170 0.22 3.22 6.87
C LEU A 170 1.21 2.20 6.28
N GLY A 171 0.74 1.31 5.40
CA GLY A 171 1.59 0.34 4.70
C GLY A 171 2.44 0.98 3.60
N ALA A 172 1.88 1.92 2.84
CA ALA A 172 2.58 2.62 1.76
C ALA A 172 3.82 3.39 2.25
N ILE A 173 3.76 3.98 3.46
CA ILE A 173 4.89 4.77 3.98
C ILE A 173 5.92 3.94 4.76
N ALA A 174 5.68 2.63 4.93
CA ALA A 174 6.45 1.81 5.85
C ALA A 174 7.94 1.78 5.52
N GLU A 175 8.28 1.62 4.25
CA GLU A 175 9.67 1.52 3.78
C GLU A 175 10.41 2.85 3.91
N GLY A 176 9.79 3.94 3.44
CA GLY A 176 10.37 5.27 3.47
C GLY A 176 10.51 5.86 4.87
N CYS A 177 9.54 5.62 5.75
CA CYS A 177 9.40 6.27 7.06
C CYS A 177 9.57 5.32 8.26
N MET A 178 10.13 4.12 8.06
CA MET A 178 10.22 3.09 9.11
C MET A 178 10.78 3.63 10.42
N GLN A 179 11.91 4.34 10.35
CA GLN A 179 12.63 4.80 11.55
C GLN A 179 11.80 5.77 12.39
N GLY A 180 11.12 6.73 11.77
CA GLY A 180 10.21 7.64 12.45
C GLY A 180 8.90 7.01 12.87
N MET A 181 8.51 5.87 12.27
CA MET A 181 7.31 5.11 12.64
C MET A 181 7.49 4.20 13.86
N VAL A 182 8.72 3.71 14.13
CA VAL A 182 9.04 2.81 15.26
C VAL A 182 8.41 3.24 16.60
N PRO A 183 8.40 4.52 17.02
CA PRO A 183 7.78 4.94 18.28
C PRO A 183 6.27 4.66 18.37
N TYR A 184 5.57 4.53 17.24
CA TYR A 184 4.13 4.34 17.16
C TYR A 184 3.74 2.86 16.95
N LEU A 185 4.65 2.03 16.44
CA LEU A 185 4.40 0.61 16.16
C LEU A 185 3.92 -0.21 17.37
N PRO A 186 4.36 0.05 18.62
CA PRO A 186 3.84 -0.66 19.79
C PRO A 186 2.33 -0.53 19.98
N GLU A 187 1.71 0.55 19.51
CA GLU A 187 0.26 0.77 19.53
C GLU A 187 -0.39 0.33 18.21
N LEU A 188 0.24 0.65 17.08
CA LEU A 188 -0.32 0.40 15.75
C LEU A 188 -0.37 -1.08 15.37
N ILE A 189 0.66 -1.87 15.70
CA ILE A 189 0.71 -3.29 15.34
C ILE A 189 -0.41 -4.10 16.04
N PRO A 190 -0.63 -3.97 17.37
CA PRO A 190 -1.80 -4.60 18.00
C PRO A 190 -3.13 -4.18 17.39
N HIS A 191 -3.28 -2.91 17.01
CA HIS A 191 -4.50 -2.42 16.33
C HIS A 191 -4.69 -3.08 14.96
N LEU A 192 -3.64 -3.15 14.13
CA LEU A 192 -3.69 -3.83 12.84
C LEU A 192 -4.00 -5.33 12.98
N ILE A 193 -3.45 -6.00 14.00
CA ILE A 193 -3.78 -7.40 14.31
C ILE A 193 -5.29 -7.54 14.62
N GLN A 194 -5.89 -6.57 15.32
CA GLN A 194 -7.35 -6.57 15.54
C GLN A 194 -8.13 -6.37 14.23
N CYS A 195 -7.61 -5.56 13.30
CA CYS A 195 -8.22 -5.37 11.98
C CYS A 195 -8.25 -6.65 11.13
N LEU A 196 -7.40 -7.64 11.39
CA LEU A 196 -7.50 -8.97 10.77
C LEU A 196 -8.81 -9.70 11.11
N SER A 197 -9.52 -9.28 12.17
CA SER A 197 -10.84 -9.80 12.52
C SER A 197 -11.99 -8.83 12.17
N ASP A 198 -11.74 -7.82 11.32
CA ASP A 198 -12.79 -6.90 10.88
C ASP A 198 -13.85 -7.64 10.04
N LYS A 199 -15.11 -7.21 10.16
CA LYS A 199 -16.24 -7.77 9.42
C LYS A 199 -16.14 -7.56 7.91
N LYS A 200 -15.29 -6.63 7.45
CA LYS A 200 -15.08 -6.30 6.04
C LYS A 200 -13.85 -6.98 5.48
N ALA A 201 -14.02 -7.83 4.48
CA ALA A 201 -12.94 -8.56 3.83
C ALA A 201 -11.82 -7.64 3.31
N LEU A 202 -12.19 -6.54 2.63
CA LEU A 202 -11.22 -5.55 2.15
C LEU A 202 -10.38 -4.92 3.28
N VAL A 203 -10.95 -4.75 4.48
CA VAL A 203 -10.19 -4.28 5.66
C VAL A 203 -9.22 -5.36 6.15
N ARG A 204 -9.65 -6.62 6.17
CA ARG A 204 -8.79 -7.76 6.56
C ARG A 204 -7.62 -7.91 5.58
N SER A 205 -7.90 -7.86 4.27
CA SER A 205 -6.91 -7.96 3.20
C SER A 205 -5.85 -6.87 3.31
N ILE A 206 -6.25 -5.59 3.40
CA ILE A 206 -5.27 -4.50 3.51
C ILE A 206 -4.49 -4.54 4.83
N ALA A 207 -5.11 -5.05 5.92
CA ALA A 207 -4.41 -5.26 7.19
C ALA A 207 -3.35 -6.35 7.07
N CYS A 208 -3.62 -7.47 6.37
CA CYS A 208 -2.62 -8.49 6.06
C CYS A 208 -1.41 -7.89 5.32
N TRP A 209 -1.68 -7.16 4.23
CA TRP A 209 -0.62 -6.51 3.44
C TRP A 209 0.16 -5.49 4.28
N THR A 210 -0.52 -4.63 5.04
CA THR A 210 0.15 -3.61 5.85
C THR A 210 0.99 -4.24 6.97
N LEU A 211 0.52 -5.32 7.61
CA LEU A 211 1.29 -6.03 8.61
C LEU A 211 2.56 -6.67 8.03
N SER A 212 2.52 -7.15 6.79
CA SER A 212 3.71 -7.70 6.12
C SER A 212 4.79 -6.63 5.90
N ARG A 213 4.39 -5.39 5.56
CA ARG A 213 5.31 -4.24 5.40
C ARG A 213 6.07 -3.89 6.69
N TYR A 214 5.51 -4.23 7.86
CA TYR A 214 6.18 -4.04 9.17
C TYR A 214 6.68 -5.35 9.80
N ALA A 215 6.67 -6.47 9.07
CA ALA A 215 7.01 -7.79 9.60
C ALA A 215 8.45 -7.84 10.14
N HIS A 216 9.40 -7.17 9.48
CA HIS A 216 10.79 -7.08 9.93
C HIS A 216 10.89 -6.49 11.36
N TRP A 217 10.11 -5.44 11.65
CA TRP A 217 10.04 -4.90 13.00
C TRP A 217 9.42 -5.91 13.96
N VAL A 218 8.32 -6.55 13.59
CA VAL A 218 7.62 -7.53 14.44
C VAL A 218 8.52 -8.70 14.84
N VAL A 219 9.29 -9.27 13.90
CA VAL A 219 10.18 -10.41 14.18
C VAL A 219 11.40 -10.03 15.02
N SER A 220 11.76 -8.74 15.03
CA SER A 220 12.85 -8.22 15.88
C SER A 220 12.45 -8.04 17.35
N GLN A 221 11.15 -8.07 17.66
CA GLN A 221 10.62 -7.92 19.02
C GLN A 221 10.53 -9.28 19.75
N PRO A 222 10.38 -9.30 21.09
CA PRO A 222 10.14 -10.54 21.82
C PRO A 222 8.96 -11.34 21.23
N PRO A 223 9.13 -12.64 20.91
CA PRO A 223 8.17 -13.39 20.09
C PRO A 223 6.74 -13.41 20.64
N ASP A 224 6.57 -13.46 21.96
CA ASP A 224 5.24 -13.52 22.59
C ASP A 224 4.48 -12.18 22.54
N MET A 225 5.15 -11.05 22.28
CA MET A 225 4.50 -9.73 22.30
C MET A 225 3.68 -9.46 21.03
N TYR A 226 4.25 -9.72 19.86
CA TYR A 226 3.65 -9.32 18.58
C TYR A 226 3.66 -10.45 17.55
N LEU A 227 4.77 -11.18 17.40
CA LEU A 227 4.90 -12.23 16.39
C LEU A 227 3.90 -13.37 16.60
N LYS A 228 3.79 -13.89 17.82
CA LYS A 228 2.85 -14.96 18.15
C LYS A 228 1.38 -14.58 17.94
N PRO A 229 0.85 -13.45 18.45
CA PRO A 229 -0.52 -13.05 18.15
C PRO A 229 -0.72 -12.75 16.66
N LEU A 230 0.26 -12.13 15.99
CA LEU A 230 0.21 -11.89 14.55
C LEU A 230 0.06 -13.18 13.76
N MET A 231 0.95 -14.16 13.98
CA MET A 231 0.89 -15.46 13.31
C MET A 231 -0.42 -16.19 13.62
N THR A 232 -0.91 -16.11 14.86
CA THR A 232 -2.17 -16.76 15.24
C THR A 232 -3.34 -16.20 14.44
N GLU A 233 -3.44 -14.89 14.29
CA GLU A 233 -4.53 -14.27 13.52
C GLU A 233 -4.33 -14.42 12.01
N LEU A 234 -3.10 -14.34 11.49
CA LEU A 234 -2.82 -14.62 10.07
C LEU A 234 -3.18 -16.06 9.69
N LEU A 235 -2.87 -17.04 10.52
CA LEU A 235 -3.23 -18.44 10.25
C LEU A 235 -4.75 -18.63 10.17
N LYS A 236 -5.54 -17.86 10.92
CA LYS A 236 -7.00 -17.84 10.75
C LYS A 236 -7.42 -17.17 9.45
N ARG A 237 -6.66 -16.17 8.96
CA ARG A 237 -6.92 -15.52 7.67
C ARG A 237 -6.52 -16.36 6.46
N ILE A 238 -5.61 -17.31 6.61
CA ILE A 238 -5.38 -18.31 5.56
C ILE A 238 -6.63 -19.17 5.31
N LEU A 239 -7.51 -19.26 6.30
CA LEU A 239 -8.81 -19.94 6.24
C LEU A 239 -9.97 -18.92 6.21
N ASP A 240 -9.75 -17.74 5.62
CA ASP A 240 -10.82 -16.74 5.50
C ASP A 240 -11.93 -17.24 4.59
N SER A 241 -13.15 -16.78 4.86
CA SER A 241 -14.34 -17.15 4.08
C SER A 241 -14.43 -16.38 2.76
N ASN A 242 -13.70 -15.27 2.65
CA ASN A 242 -13.52 -14.53 1.41
C ASN A 242 -12.20 -14.98 0.76
N LYS A 243 -12.30 -15.54 -0.45
CA LYS A 243 -11.19 -16.00 -1.28
C LYS A 243 -10.40 -14.84 -1.88
#